data_AF-A0A7C1X432-F1
#
_entry.id   AF-A0A7C1X432-F1
#
_cell.length_a   1.000
_cell.length_b   1.000
_cell.length_c   1.000
_cell.angle_alpha   90.00
_cell.angle_beta   90.00
_cell.angle_gamma   90.00
#
_symmetry.space_group_name_H-M   'P 1'
#
loop_
_entity.id
_entity.type
_entity.pdbx_description
1 polymer ?
#
loop_
_entity_poly.entity_id
_entity_poly.type
_entity_poly.pdbx_seq_one_letter_code
_entity_poly.pdbx_strand_id
1 'polypeptide(L)'
;MRLKKFDVILKSFLKLNPKRIFIYLINKKEDKYLVVENNNTLSFIGGLWKKNENLIESLRKIAFINYSLFIKKIDKVEKAKFLNGDLYLFLSGKIEERNLDKKLTYKNLDKESLSEEIKIFLS
;
A
#
# COMPACT_ATOMS: atom_id res chain seq x y z
N MET A 1 -4.80 16.74 -14.24
CA MET A 1 -5.55 15.64 -14.90
C MET A 1 -4.87 14.27 -14.69
N ARG A 2 -4.70 13.80 -13.44
CA ARG A 2 -3.99 12.53 -13.11
C ARG A 2 -4.89 11.38 -12.61
N LEU A 3 -6.12 11.68 -12.15
CA LEU A 3 -7.08 10.69 -11.63
C LEU A 3 -7.46 9.59 -12.65
N LYS A 4 -7.57 9.94 -13.95
CA LYS A 4 -8.00 9.02 -15.01
C LYS A 4 -7.15 7.74 -15.14
N LYS A 5 -5.86 7.77 -14.79
CA LYS A 5 -4.99 6.58 -14.94
C LYS A 5 -5.29 5.49 -13.92
N PHE A 6 -5.56 5.85 -12.67
CA PHE A 6 -5.86 4.87 -11.62
C PHE A 6 -7.19 4.17 -11.86
N ASP A 7 -8.21 4.93 -12.26
CA ASP A 7 -9.54 4.37 -12.57
C ASP A 7 -9.48 3.41 -13.75
N VAL A 8 -8.65 3.67 -14.77
CA VAL A 8 -8.48 2.77 -15.92
C VAL A 8 -7.76 1.48 -15.52
N ILE A 9 -6.72 1.58 -14.69
CA ILE A 9 -5.99 0.41 -14.17
C ILE A 9 -6.93 -0.43 -13.30
N LEU A 10 -7.65 0.20 -12.36
CA LEU A 10 -8.60 -0.47 -11.49
C LEU A 10 -9.73 -1.12 -12.31
N LYS A 11 -10.32 -0.41 -13.27
CA LYS A 11 -11.35 -0.97 -14.17
C LYS A 11 -10.84 -2.17 -14.96
N SER A 12 -9.58 -2.15 -15.39
CA SER A 12 -8.99 -3.27 -16.15
C SER A 12 -8.80 -4.49 -15.26
N PHE A 13 -8.31 -4.32 -14.02
CA PHE A 13 -8.16 -5.42 -13.08
C PHE A 13 -9.49 -5.91 -12.49
N LEU A 14 -10.49 -5.05 -12.35
CA LEU A 14 -11.83 -5.44 -11.92
C LEU A 14 -12.50 -6.39 -12.92
N LYS A 15 -12.12 -6.38 -14.21
CA LYS A 15 -12.58 -7.36 -15.20
C LYS A 15 -12.12 -8.78 -14.89
N LEU A 16 -11.03 -8.95 -14.14
CA LEU A 16 -10.55 -10.26 -13.68
C LEU A 16 -11.41 -10.83 -12.54
N ASN A 17 -12.42 -10.06 -12.10
CA ASN A 17 -13.32 -10.41 -11.00
C ASN A 17 -12.58 -10.90 -9.74
N PRO A 18 -11.65 -10.10 -9.19
CA PRO A 18 -10.93 -10.47 -7.98
C PRO A 18 -11.90 -10.75 -6.83
N LYS A 19 -11.63 -11.80 -6.05
CA LYS A 19 -12.34 -12.13 -4.81
C LYS A 19 -12.13 -11.03 -3.78
N ARG A 20 -10.88 -10.60 -3.61
CA ARG A 20 -10.47 -9.51 -2.71
C ARG A 20 -9.46 -8.60 -3.40
N ILE A 21 -9.43 -7.35 -2.97
CA ILE A 21 -8.45 -6.38 -3.46
C ILE A 21 -7.77 -5.79 -2.23
N PHE A 22 -6.45 -5.89 -2.19
CA PHE A 22 -5.62 -5.29 -1.15
C PHE A 22 -4.87 -4.08 -1.73
N ILE A 23 -4.82 -3.01 -0.94
CA ILE A 23 -4.18 -1.75 -1.32
C ILE A 23 -3.12 -1.40 -0.29
N TYR A 24 -1.91 -1.10 -0.76
CA TYR A 24 -0.76 -0.80 0.09
C TYR A 24 -0.06 0.48 -0.36
N LEU A 25 0.36 1.28 0.61
CA LEU A 25 1.19 2.45 0.42
C LEU A 25 2.65 2.02 0.32
N ILE A 26 3.30 2.41 -0.77
CA ILE A 26 4.74 2.38 -0.92
C ILE A 26 5.26 3.78 -0.71
N ASN A 27 6.10 3.95 0.30
CA ASN A 27 6.90 5.15 0.47
C ASN A 27 8.35 4.72 0.67
N LYS A 28 9.24 5.25 -0.16
CA LYS A 28 10.65 4.88 -0.19
C LYS A 28 11.50 6.12 0.06
N LYS A 29 12.52 5.97 0.90
CA LYS A 29 13.55 6.98 1.16
C LYS A 29 14.90 6.31 0.99
N GLU A 30 15.63 6.71 -0.05
CA GLU A 30 16.89 6.08 -0.48
C GLU A 30 16.69 4.58 -0.77
N ASP A 31 17.32 3.68 -0.02
CA ASP A 31 17.19 2.23 -0.11
C ASP A 31 16.08 1.65 0.77
N LYS A 32 15.54 2.44 1.71
CA LYS A 32 14.60 1.99 2.74
C LYS A 32 13.14 2.23 2.40
N TYR A 33 12.28 1.35 2.90
CA TYR A 33 10.83 1.45 2.76
C TYR A 33 10.19 1.81 4.10
N LEU A 34 9.16 2.65 4.03
CA LEU A 34 8.29 2.92 5.17
C LEU A 34 7.46 1.67 5.47
N VAL A 35 7.60 1.15 6.68
CA VAL A 35 6.95 -0.06 7.15
C VAL A 35 6.45 0.14 8.57
N VAL A 36 5.52 -0.71 8.97
CA VAL A 36 5.18 -0.94 10.37
C VAL A 36 5.80 -2.24 10.83
N GLU A 37 6.39 -2.25 12.02
CA GLU A 37 6.92 -3.46 12.64
C GLU A 37 5.95 -3.95 13.70
N ASN A 38 5.48 -5.20 13.57
CA ASN A 38 4.63 -5.86 14.55
C ASN A 38 5.17 -7.26 14.82
N ASN A 39 5.53 -7.57 16.07
CA ASN A 39 6.13 -8.84 16.47
C ASN A 39 7.30 -9.27 15.54
N ASN A 40 8.26 -8.36 15.32
CA ASN A 40 9.42 -8.54 14.43
C ASN A 40 9.08 -8.82 12.96
N THR A 41 7.82 -8.64 12.54
CA THR A 41 7.39 -8.77 11.15
C THR A 41 7.16 -7.38 10.56
N LEU A 42 7.81 -7.10 9.44
CA LEU A 42 7.60 -5.88 8.68
C LEU A 42 6.37 -6.03 7.79
N SER A 43 5.55 -4.98 7.75
CA SER A 43 4.38 -4.87 6.88
C SER A 43 4.30 -3.51 6.22
N PHE A 44 3.74 -3.47 5.01
CA PHE A 44 3.38 -2.21 4.38
C PHE A 44 2.11 -1.64 5.01
N ILE A 45 1.96 -0.33 4.94
CA ILE A 45 0.77 0.38 5.39
C ILE A 45 -0.33 0.13 4.37
N GLY A 46 -1.35 -0.64 4.74
CA GLY A 46 -2.43 -0.98 3.81
C GLY A 46 -3.37 -2.04 4.34
N GLY A 47 -4.20 -2.59 3.45
CA GLY A 47 -5.16 -3.61 3.81
C GLY A 47 -6.23 -3.83 2.75
N LEU A 48 -7.30 -4.50 3.15
CA LEU A 48 -8.42 -4.84 2.28
C LEU A 48 -9.19 -3.60 1.83
N TRP A 49 -9.35 -3.44 0.52
CA TRP A 49 -10.20 -2.44 -0.10
C TRP A 49 -11.64 -2.93 -0.21
N LYS A 50 -12.60 -2.05 0.09
CA LYS A 50 -14.03 -2.32 -0.05
C LYS A 50 -14.51 -1.82 -1.41
N LYS A 51 -15.22 -2.67 -2.15
CA LYS A 51 -15.64 -2.48 -3.56
C LYS A 51 -16.44 -1.20 -3.86
N ASN A 52 -16.96 -0.51 -2.84
CA ASN A 52 -17.78 0.70 -2.96
C ASN A 52 -17.09 1.98 -2.44
N GLU A 53 -15.84 1.90 -1.97
CA GLU A 53 -15.09 3.07 -1.50
C GLU A 53 -14.12 3.55 -2.58
N ASN A 54 -13.82 4.85 -2.64
CA ASN A 54 -12.76 5.33 -3.52
C ASN A 54 -11.41 4.78 -3.06
N LEU A 55 -10.65 4.15 -3.96
CA LEU A 55 -9.41 3.45 -3.64
C LEU A 55 -8.36 4.33 -2.93
N ILE A 56 -8.17 5.57 -3.38
CA ILE A 56 -7.19 6.49 -2.77
C ILE A 56 -7.66 6.93 -1.39
N GLU A 57 -8.94 7.23 -1.24
CA GLU A 57 -9.53 7.63 0.04
C GLU A 57 -9.55 6.46 1.03
N SER A 58 -9.80 5.23 0.59
CA SER A 58 -9.68 4.04 1.43
C SER A 58 -8.27 3.86 1.96
N LEU A 59 -7.24 4.01 1.11
CA LEU A 59 -5.85 3.89 1.57
C LEU A 59 -5.50 4.99 2.58
N ARG A 60 -5.93 6.24 2.33
CA ARG A 60 -5.79 7.36 3.29
C ARG A 60 -6.47 7.06 4.62
N LYS A 61 -7.71 6.56 4.57
CA LYS A 61 -8.49 6.20 5.75
C LYS A 61 -7.83 5.09 6.56
N ILE A 62 -7.35 4.03 5.89
CA ILE A 62 -6.60 2.93 6.55
C ILE A 62 -5.33 3.47 7.20
N ALA A 63 -4.54 4.26 6.47
CA ALA A 63 -3.30 4.83 6.96
C ALA A 63 -3.52 5.72 8.20
N PHE A 64 -4.56 6.56 8.16
CA PHE A 64 -4.89 7.45 9.27
C PHE A 64 -5.44 6.70 10.49
N ILE A 65 -6.42 5.81 10.31
CA ILE A 65 -7.08 5.13 11.43
C ILE A 65 -6.11 4.17 12.14
N ASN A 66 -5.32 3.40 11.38
CA ASN A 66 -4.52 2.34 11.95
C ASN A 66 -3.12 2.79 12.38
N TYR A 67 -2.60 3.86 11.77
CA TYR A 67 -1.19 4.26 11.92
C TYR A 67 -1.00 5.76 12.14
N SER A 68 -2.08 6.53 12.32
CA SER A 68 -2.05 8.00 12.42
C SER A 68 -1.29 8.68 11.27
N LEU A 69 -1.21 8.03 10.10
CA LEU A 69 -0.36 8.46 8.99
C LEU A 69 -1.15 9.24 7.95
N PHE A 70 -0.75 10.49 7.73
CA PHE A 70 -1.34 11.34 6.71
C PHE A 70 -0.64 11.17 5.36
N ILE A 71 -1.37 10.69 4.36
CA ILE A 71 -0.90 10.58 2.97
C ILE A 71 -1.25 11.85 2.21
N LYS A 72 -0.25 12.70 1.97
CA LYS A 72 -0.38 13.94 1.18
C LYS A 72 -0.86 13.65 -0.22
N LYS A 73 -0.25 12.67 -0.88
CA LYS A 73 -0.50 12.40 -2.30
C LYS A 73 -0.20 10.96 -2.67
N ILE A 74 -0.98 10.39 -3.57
CA ILE A 74 -0.65 9.17 -4.29
C ILE A 74 -0.22 9.56 -5.72
N ASP A 75 0.96 9.09 -6.13
CA ASP A 75 1.60 9.50 -7.38
C ASP A 75 1.33 8.52 -8.53
N LYS A 76 1.55 7.22 -8.31
CA LYS A 76 1.34 6.15 -9.31
C LYS A 76 1.10 4.79 -8.64
N VAL A 77 0.62 3.83 -9.44
CA VAL A 77 0.70 2.40 -9.10
C VAL A 77 2.16 1.98 -9.35
N GLU A 78 2.86 1.53 -8.32
CA GLU A 78 4.21 0.96 -8.47
C GLU A 78 4.14 -0.47 -8.98
N LYS A 79 3.22 -1.26 -8.44
CA LYS A 79 3.07 -2.67 -8.81
C LYS A 79 1.63 -3.11 -8.62
N ALA A 80 1.20 -4.03 -9.47
CA ALA A 80 -0.07 -4.74 -9.35
C ALA A 80 0.19 -6.23 -9.55
N LYS A 81 -0.38 -7.08 -8.69
CA LYS A 81 -0.21 -8.53 -8.78
C LYS A 81 -1.52 -9.23 -8.49
N PHE A 82 -1.91 -10.16 -9.37
CA PHE A 82 -3.07 -11.01 -9.18
C PHE A 82 -2.59 -12.41 -8.79
N LEU A 83 -3.01 -12.89 -7.62
CA LEU A 83 -2.56 -14.17 -7.06
C LEU A 83 -3.74 -14.86 -6.38
N ASN A 84 -4.01 -16.12 -6.72
CA ASN A 84 -5.03 -16.95 -6.08
C ASN A 84 -6.45 -16.32 -6.04
N GLY A 85 -6.76 -15.44 -7.00
CA GLY A 85 -8.03 -14.72 -7.07
C GLY A 85 -8.05 -13.38 -6.33
N ASP A 86 -6.97 -13.02 -5.63
CA ASP A 86 -6.83 -11.74 -4.93
C ASP A 86 -5.92 -10.79 -5.73
N LEU A 87 -6.26 -9.51 -5.73
CA LEU A 87 -5.51 -8.45 -6.40
C LEU A 87 -4.77 -7.60 -5.36
N TYR A 88 -3.46 -7.47 -5.51
CA TYR A 88 -2.60 -6.64 -4.67
C TYR A 88 -2.17 -5.42 -5.47
N LEU A 89 -2.50 -4.23 -4.96
CA LEU A 89 -2.15 -2.95 -5.57
C LEU A 89 -1.21 -2.18 -4.64
N PHE A 90 -0.01 -1.88 -5.16
CA PHE A 90 1.03 -1.16 -4.45
C PHE A 90 1.13 0.24 -5.04
N LEU A 91 0.82 1.26 -4.23
CA LEU A 91 0.66 2.64 -4.66
C LEU A 91 1.78 3.50 -4.07
N SER A 92 2.60 4.13 -4.91
CA SER A 92 3.58 5.09 -4.42
C SER A 92 2.87 6.36 -3.96
N GLY A 93 3.22 6.83 -2.77
CA GLY A 93 2.68 8.07 -2.23
C GLY A 93 3.65 8.85 -1.35
N LYS A 94 3.37 10.14 -1.21
CA LYS A 94 4.06 11.05 -0.28
C LYS A 94 3.24 11.18 1.00
N ILE A 95 3.93 11.18 2.13
CA ILE A 95 3.34 11.31 3.45
C ILE A 95 3.72 12.63 4.13
N GLU A 96 3.04 12.94 5.23
CA GLU A 96 3.41 13.99 6.17
C GLU A 96 4.32 13.40 7.27
N GLU A 97 5.63 13.60 7.16
CA GLU A 97 6.59 13.02 8.13
C GLU A 97 6.48 13.62 9.54
N ARG A 98 5.88 14.81 9.68
CA ARG A 98 5.76 15.52 10.97
C ARG A 98 4.94 14.75 12.02
N ASN A 99 4.12 13.79 11.58
CA ASN A 99 3.22 13.00 12.43
C ASN A 99 3.53 11.50 12.36
N LEU A 100 4.78 11.10 12.09
CA LEU A 100 5.16 9.69 12.10
C LEU A 100 4.98 9.11 13.51
N ASP A 101 4.06 8.16 13.64
CA ASP A 101 3.92 7.33 14.85
C ASP A 101 5.24 6.59 15.12
N LYS A 102 5.58 6.35 16.39
CA LYS A 102 6.79 5.62 16.81
C LYS A 102 6.89 4.22 16.21
N LYS A 103 5.78 3.63 15.77
CA LYS A 103 5.73 2.30 15.14
C LYS A 103 6.06 2.31 13.64
N LEU A 104 6.08 3.48 13.00
CA LEU A 104 6.40 3.62 11.58
C LEU A 104 7.89 3.94 11.43
N THR A 105 8.59 3.11 10.67
CA THR A 105 10.04 3.24 10.48
C THR A 105 10.44 2.96 9.05
N TYR A 106 11.60 3.50 8.64
CA TYR A 106 12.20 3.19 7.35
C TYR A 106 13.21 2.06 7.53
N LYS A 107 12.94 0.90 6.93
CA LYS A 107 13.78 -0.30 7.01
C LYS A 107 14.17 -0.82 5.63
N ASN A 108 15.31 -1.50 5.57
CA ASN A 108 15.69 -2.34 4.43
C ASN A 108 14.98 -3.69 4.55
N LEU A 109 14.56 -4.25 3.42
CA LEU A 109 13.73 -5.45 3.38
C LEU A 109 14.56 -6.74 3.28
N ASP A 110 15.88 -6.66 3.42
CA ASP A 110 16.79 -7.72 2.99
C ASP A 110 17.10 -8.76 4.08
N LYS A 111 16.69 -8.51 5.33
CA LYS A 111 17.12 -9.31 6.51
C LYS A 111 16.06 -9.52 7.60
N GLU A 112 14.81 -9.15 7.38
CA GLU A 112 13.76 -9.20 8.40
C GLU A 112 12.64 -10.18 8.03
N SER A 113 11.85 -10.61 9.01
CA SER A 113 10.64 -11.37 8.75
C SER A 113 9.65 -10.49 7.99
N LEU A 114 9.37 -10.84 6.75
CA LEU A 114 8.48 -10.06 5.88
C LEU A 114 7.08 -10.66 5.86
N SER A 115 6.08 -9.77 5.95
CA SER A 115 4.70 -10.12 5.65
C SER A 115 4.52 -10.57 4.20
N GLU A 116 3.37 -11.19 3.95
CA GLU A 116 3.05 -11.75 2.64
C GLU A 116 2.99 -10.66 1.55
N GLU A 117 2.42 -9.49 1.84
CA GLU A 117 2.34 -8.42 0.84
C GLU A 117 3.71 -7.88 0.44
N ILE A 118 4.68 -7.85 1.36
CA ILE A 118 6.03 -7.40 1.03
C ILE A 118 6.72 -8.45 0.16
N LYS A 119 6.59 -9.74 0.49
CA LYS A 119 7.10 -10.84 -0.35
C LYS A 119 6.53 -10.77 -1.76
N ILE A 120 5.21 -10.56 -1.88
CA ILE A 120 4.51 -10.39 -3.16
C ILE A 120 5.06 -9.17 -3.92
N PHE A 121 5.30 -8.05 -3.23
CA PHE A 121 5.87 -6.85 -3.83
C PHE A 121 7.29 -7.07 -4.37
N LEU A 122 8.13 -7.81 -3.65
CA LEU A 122 9.52 -8.07 -4.04
C LEU A 122 9.66 -9.14 -5.14
N SER A 123 8.70 -10.06 -5.26
CA SER A 123 8.66 -11.12 -6.30
C SER A 123 8.13 -10.65 -7.65
#